data_AF-A0A382TI07-F1
#
_entry.id   AF-A0A382TI07-F1
#
_cell.length_a   1.000
_cell.length_b   1.000
_cell.length_c   1.000
_cell.angle_alpha   90.00
_cell.angle_beta   90.00
_cell.angle_gamma   90.00
#
_symmetry.space_group_name_H-M   'P 1'
#
loop_
_entity.id
_entity.type
_entity.pdbx_description
1 polymer ?
#
loop_
_entity_poly.entity_id
_entity_poly.type
_entity_poly.pdbx_seq_one_letter_code
_entity_poly.pdbx_strand_id
1 'polypeptide(L)'
;DLYVYEKKENGYAYKGRNEPFVVIKDTIAVSGLDDVATTLKFTRHGPVIAETNNHVFVVRAAWLEPGMSPYFGSVEYMRAQNFRDFVGALNRWGAPSENQVYADVDGNIGYKPAGRFPVRRNWDGLLPVPGNGAYEWDGYFDMDVLPEEYNPERGFTGTANSMNLPDGYPIDKYRIGFEWSAPWRYKRLWEVLGEDDRHSVQDSLDLQRDYHSVLTRQMRTLLPDLGNRNMRELLTDWDGNHVADSSAAAFWNLWYSRHLLPALGNHLSGEYMKGQDTPLDSMTVLALLDTVPGKELAKESL
;
A
#
# COMPACT_ATOMS: atom_id res chain seq x y z
N ASP A 1 0.46 -12.98 6.77
CA ASP A 1 1.65 -13.85 6.82
C ASP A 1 1.46 -15.04 5.93
N LEU A 2 2.53 -15.47 5.25
CA LEU A 2 2.54 -16.71 4.48
C LEU A 2 3.30 -17.79 5.26
N TYR A 3 2.70 -18.96 5.37
CA TYR A 3 3.29 -20.12 6.02
C TYR A 3 3.58 -21.22 5.00
N VAL A 4 4.71 -21.91 5.18
CA VAL A 4 5.11 -23.07 4.36
C VAL A 4 5.18 -24.30 5.25
N TYR A 5 4.36 -25.29 4.93
CA TYR A 5 4.28 -26.56 5.64
C TYR A 5 4.92 -27.67 4.83
N GLU A 6 5.55 -28.63 5.51
CA GLU A 6 5.82 -29.93 4.89
C GLU A 6 4.48 -30.66 4.70
N LYS A 7 4.21 -31.08 3.47
CA LYS A 7 3.03 -31.85 3.12
C LYS A 7 3.18 -33.29 3.58
N LYS A 8 2.14 -33.84 4.18
CA LYS A 8 2.03 -35.24 4.57
C LYS A 8 0.84 -35.88 3.86
N GLU A 9 0.75 -37.21 3.94
CA GLU A 9 -0.43 -37.92 3.47
C GLU A 9 -1.68 -37.41 4.21
N ASN A 10 -2.63 -36.84 3.44
CA ASN A 10 -3.88 -36.24 3.92
C ASN A 10 -3.72 -35.15 5.01
N GLY A 11 -2.54 -34.54 5.12
CA GLY A 11 -2.26 -33.56 6.18
C GLY A 11 -0.97 -32.77 5.99
N TYR A 12 -0.53 -32.18 7.09
CA TYR A 12 0.64 -31.31 7.14
C TYR A 12 1.40 -31.47 8.46
N ALA A 13 2.71 -31.25 8.43
CA ALA A 13 3.54 -31.36 9.61
C ALA A 13 3.40 -30.13 10.53
N TYR A 14 2.99 -30.34 11.79
CA TYR A 14 2.93 -29.31 12.82
C TYR A 14 3.44 -29.83 14.15
N LYS A 15 4.45 -29.16 14.74
CA LYS A 15 5.09 -29.56 16.01
C LYS A 15 5.43 -31.05 16.09
N GLY A 16 5.98 -31.61 15.01
CA GLY A 16 6.38 -33.01 14.91
C GLY A 16 5.24 -34.02 14.67
N ARG A 17 3.99 -33.56 14.49
CA ARG A 17 2.82 -34.40 14.21
C ARG A 17 2.29 -34.16 12.80
N ASN A 18 1.61 -35.17 12.24
CA ASN A 18 0.79 -34.98 11.04
C ASN A 18 -0.62 -34.53 11.48
N GLU A 19 -0.99 -33.29 11.18
CA GLU A 19 -2.35 -32.77 11.42
C GLU A 19 -3.16 -32.84 10.11
N PRO A 20 -4.43 -33.29 10.16
CA PRO A 20 -5.25 -33.41 8.97
C PRO A 20 -5.66 -32.02 8.46
N PHE A 21 -5.89 -31.91 7.15
CA PHE A 21 -6.60 -30.76 6.60
C PHE A 21 -8.06 -30.77 7.04
N VAL A 22 -8.63 -29.59 7.28
CA VAL A 22 -10.08 -29.41 7.16
C VAL A 22 -10.38 -29.27 5.67
N VAL A 23 -11.27 -30.11 5.16
CA VAL A 23 -11.60 -30.18 3.73
C VAL A 23 -13.06 -29.86 3.52
N ILE A 24 -13.34 -28.86 2.69
CA ILE A 24 -14.69 -28.46 2.28
C ILE A 24 -14.80 -28.69 0.79
N LYS A 25 -15.76 -29.52 0.37
CA LYS A 25 -16.13 -29.69 -1.03
C LYS A 25 -17.21 -28.68 -1.35
N ASP A 26 -17.03 -27.95 -2.43
CA ASP A 26 -17.95 -26.90 -2.86
C ASP A 26 -18.08 -26.91 -4.39
N THR A 27 -19.04 -26.16 -4.91
CA THR A 27 -19.31 -26.06 -6.33
C THR A 27 -19.49 -24.60 -6.72
N ILE A 28 -18.72 -24.15 -7.71
CA ILE A 28 -18.80 -22.79 -8.24
C ILE A 28 -19.69 -22.82 -9.47
N ALA A 29 -20.84 -22.16 -9.40
CA ALA A 29 -21.70 -21.95 -10.55
C ALA A 29 -21.03 -20.96 -11.53
N VAL A 30 -20.97 -21.32 -12.81
CA VAL A 30 -20.32 -20.50 -13.85
C VAL A 30 -21.34 -20.13 -14.92
N SER A 31 -21.55 -18.82 -15.12
CA SER A 31 -22.56 -18.34 -16.07
C SER A 31 -22.31 -18.86 -17.49
N GLY A 32 -23.29 -19.56 -18.05
CA GLY A 32 -23.25 -20.09 -19.41
C GLY A 32 -22.34 -21.31 -19.59
N LEU A 33 -21.80 -21.87 -18.50
CA LEU A 33 -20.94 -23.06 -18.50
C LEU A 33 -21.41 -24.05 -17.42
N ASP A 34 -20.81 -25.24 -17.42
CA ASP A 34 -21.04 -26.22 -16.36
C ASP A 34 -20.41 -25.76 -15.04
N ASP A 35 -21.05 -26.17 -13.95
CA ASP A 35 -20.58 -25.98 -12.59
C ASP A 35 -19.17 -26.57 -12.39
N VAL A 36 -18.32 -25.84 -11.68
CA VAL A 36 -16.95 -26.26 -11.37
C VAL A 36 -16.88 -26.75 -9.93
N ALA A 37 -16.70 -28.07 -9.76
CA ALA A 37 -16.42 -28.65 -8.45
C ALA A 37 -15.07 -28.14 -7.93
N THR A 38 -15.04 -27.68 -6.69
CA THR A 38 -13.84 -27.19 -6.02
C THR A 38 -13.66 -27.86 -4.65
N THR A 39 -12.42 -27.87 -4.17
CA THR A 39 -12.07 -28.40 -2.86
C THR A 39 -11.21 -27.39 -2.13
N LEU A 40 -11.76 -26.85 -1.04
CA LEU A 40 -11.06 -25.92 -0.17
C LEU A 40 -10.40 -26.71 0.96
N LYS A 41 -9.12 -26.42 1.22
CA LYS A 41 -8.37 -27.02 2.31
C LYS A 41 -7.94 -25.94 3.29
N PHE A 42 -8.01 -26.25 4.57
CA PHE A 42 -7.57 -25.36 5.63
C PHE A 42 -6.63 -26.11 6.57
N THR A 43 -5.61 -25.38 6.99
CA THR A 43 -4.78 -25.74 8.15
C THR A 43 -5.27 -24.95 9.36
N ARG A 44 -4.66 -25.18 10.52
CA ARG A 44 -4.89 -24.36 11.72
C ARG A 44 -4.60 -22.87 11.53
N HIS A 45 -3.74 -22.49 10.59
CA HIS A 45 -3.36 -21.10 10.37
C HIS A 45 -4.23 -20.41 9.33
N GLY A 46 -4.96 -21.16 8.50
CA GLY A 46 -5.80 -20.59 7.46
C GLY A 46 -5.88 -21.45 6.19
N PRO A 47 -6.44 -20.87 5.12
CA PRO A 47 -6.65 -21.58 3.86
C PRO A 47 -5.32 -21.89 3.17
N VAL A 48 -5.28 -23.06 2.56
CA VAL A 48 -4.24 -23.47 1.62
C VAL A 48 -4.46 -22.70 0.32
N ILE A 49 -3.44 -21.96 -0.12
CA ILE A 49 -3.49 -21.16 -1.35
C ILE A 49 -2.68 -21.77 -2.50
N ALA A 50 -1.71 -22.64 -2.17
CA ALA A 50 -0.94 -23.38 -3.17
C ALA A 50 -0.37 -24.66 -2.55
N GLU A 51 -0.09 -25.66 -3.41
CA GLU A 51 0.52 -26.92 -3.03
C GLU A 51 1.56 -27.35 -4.06
N THR A 52 2.60 -28.03 -3.59
CA THR A 52 3.53 -28.81 -4.42
C THR A 52 3.46 -30.28 -3.99
N ASN A 53 4.36 -31.10 -4.51
CA ASN A 53 4.50 -32.50 -4.07
C ASN A 53 4.88 -32.59 -2.58
N ASN A 54 5.71 -31.65 -2.10
CA ASN A 54 6.33 -31.74 -0.77
C ASN A 54 5.89 -30.63 0.19
N HIS A 55 5.26 -29.57 -0.31
CA HIS A 55 4.92 -28.40 0.51
C HIS A 55 3.50 -27.90 0.30
N VAL A 56 2.98 -27.25 1.34
CA VAL A 56 1.69 -26.54 1.34
C VAL A 56 1.92 -25.09 1.76
N PHE A 57 1.37 -24.16 1.00
CA PHE A 57 1.45 -22.72 1.24
C PHE A 57 0.11 -22.22 1.78
N VAL A 58 0.17 -21.50 2.91
CA VAL A 58 -1.01 -21.11 3.67
C VAL A 58 -0.95 -19.62 3.96
N VAL A 59 -2.06 -18.92 3.76
CA VAL A 59 -2.19 -17.53 4.22
C VAL A 59 -2.82 -17.51 5.62
N ARG A 60 -2.18 -16.80 6.54
CA ARG A 60 -2.75 -16.42 7.83
C ARG A 60 -2.92 -14.91 7.83
N ALA A 61 -4.15 -14.45 8.00
CA ALA A 61 -4.49 -13.04 7.93
C ALA A 61 -5.43 -12.65 9.06
N ALA A 62 -5.20 -11.47 9.66
CA ALA A 62 -5.98 -11.01 10.80
C ALA A 62 -7.46 -10.90 10.45
N TRP A 63 -7.80 -10.51 9.21
CA TRP A 63 -9.18 -10.40 8.73
C TRP A 63 -9.91 -11.74 8.55
N LEU A 64 -9.22 -12.87 8.69
CA LEU A 64 -9.85 -14.21 8.68
C LEU A 64 -10.28 -14.67 10.09
N GLU A 65 -9.94 -13.91 11.13
CA GLU A 65 -10.33 -14.25 12.50
C GLU A 65 -11.82 -13.98 12.76
N PRO A 66 -12.45 -14.69 13.70
CA PRO A 66 -13.83 -14.42 14.09
C PRO A 66 -14.05 -12.95 14.50
N GLY A 67 -15.16 -12.36 14.05
CA GLY A 67 -15.51 -10.98 14.35
C GLY A 67 -14.82 -9.93 13.48
N MET A 68 -14.07 -10.33 12.45
CA MET A 68 -13.34 -9.42 11.54
C MET A 68 -14.15 -9.01 10.31
N SER A 69 -15.47 -8.94 10.44
CA SER A 69 -16.30 -8.40 9.37
C SER A 69 -15.81 -6.99 9.04
N PRO A 70 -15.42 -6.73 7.77
CA PRO A 70 -14.90 -5.42 7.37
C PRO A 70 -15.82 -4.30 7.82
N TYR A 71 -15.25 -3.24 8.37
CA TYR A 71 -15.97 -2.04 8.83
C TYR A 71 -16.99 -2.28 9.95
N PHE A 72 -17.07 -3.46 10.57
CA PHE A 72 -18.02 -3.70 11.66
C PHE A 72 -17.79 -2.73 12.84
N GLY A 73 -16.52 -2.40 13.11
CA GLY A 73 -16.15 -1.38 14.10
C GLY A 73 -16.63 0.04 13.78
N SER A 74 -17.01 0.33 12.53
CA SER A 74 -17.47 1.67 12.12
C SER A 74 -18.76 2.09 12.79
N VAL A 75 -19.61 1.11 13.12
CA VAL A 75 -20.89 1.35 13.81
C VAL A 75 -20.69 2.10 15.11
N GLU A 76 -19.55 1.89 15.77
CA GLU A 76 -19.23 2.54 17.01
C GLU A 76 -18.75 3.98 16.82
N TYR A 77 -17.75 4.23 15.96
CA TYR A 77 -17.28 5.60 15.74
C TYR A 77 -18.31 6.47 15.02
N MET A 78 -19.24 5.89 14.24
CA MET A 78 -20.36 6.64 13.66
C MET A 78 -21.28 7.26 14.72
N ARG A 79 -21.18 6.82 15.98
CA ARG A 79 -21.91 7.35 17.13
C ARG A 79 -21.03 8.14 18.10
N ALA A 80 -19.73 8.26 17.83
CA ALA A 80 -18.81 9.02 18.66
C ALA A 80 -19.27 10.48 18.75
N GLN A 81 -19.27 11.03 19.97
CA GLN A 81 -19.71 12.41 20.22
C GLN A 81 -18.54 13.40 20.30
N ASN A 82 -17.31 12.87 20.35
CA ASN A 82 -16.08 13.63 20.49
C ASN A 82 -14.89 12.75 20.04
N PHE A 83 -13.71 13.36 19.93
CA PHE A 83 -12.50 12.65 19.51
C PHE A 83 -12.10 11.48 20.41
N ARG A 84 -12.35 11.57 21.72
CA ARG A 84 -12.04 10.49 22.65
C ARG A 84 -12.91 9.26 22.39
N ASP A 85 -14.20 9.43 22.14
CA ASP A 85 -15.10 8.34 21.77
C ASP A 85 -14.68 7.72 20.44
N PHE A 86 -14.26 8.55 19.48
CA PHE A 86 -13.74 8.12 18.18
C PHE A 86 -12.48 7.25 18.34
N VAL A 87 -11.46 7.72 19.08
CA VAL A 87 -10.25 6.94 19.38
C VAL A 87 -10.59 5.64 20.12
N GLY A 88 -11.50 5.71 21.10
CA GLY A 88 -11.95 4.55 21.84
C GLY A 88 -12.57 3.48 20.94
N ALA A 89 -13.39 3.88 19.97
CA ALA A 89 -13.98 2.99 18.96
C ALA A 89 -12.90 2.40 18.03
N LEU A 90 -11.93 3.22 17.62
CA LEU A 90 -10.82 2.76 16.78
C LEU A 90 -9.94 1.73 17.47
N ASN A 91 -9.80 1.76 18.80
CA ASN A 91 -9.09 0.72 19.54
C ASN A 91 -9.75 -0.67 19.47
N ARG A 92 -11.02 -0.74 19.05
CA ARG A 92 -11.77 -1.99 18.81
C ARG A 92 -11.89 -2.34 17.33
N TRP A 93 -11.25 -1.58 16.44
CA TRP A 93 -11.34 -1.75 15.01
C TRP A 93 -10.63 -3.01 14.52
N GLY A 94 -11.35 -3.94 13.90
CA GLY A 94 -10.76 -5.18 13.41
C GLY A 94 -10.02 -5.00 12.08
N ALA A 95 -10.80 -4.97 11.00
CA ALA A 95 -10.34 -4.93 9.62
C ALA A 95 -11.33 -4.11 8.76
N PRO A 96 -10.89 -3.62 7.58
CA PRO A 96 -9.51 -3.64 7.08
C PRO A 96 -8.65 -2.58 7.80
N SER A 97 -7.33 -2.64 7.66
CA SER A 97 -6.48 -1.57 8.21
C SER A 97 -6.71 -0.26 7.46
N GLU A 98 -6.97 0.83 8.19
CA GLU A 98 -7.31 2.12 7.63
C GLU A 98 -6.62 3.27 8.36
N ASN A 99 -6.42 4.36 7.62
CA ASN A 99 -6.10 5.66 8.19
C ASN A 99 -7.40 6.42 8.37
N GLN A 100 -7.85 6.62 9.62
CA GLN A 100 -9.10 7.31 9.90
C GLN A 100 -8.83 8.78 10.20
N VAL A 101 -9.61 9.66 9.58
CA VAL A 101 -9.58 11.11 9.80
C VAL A 101 -10.88 11.55 10.46
N TYR A 102 -10.78 12.54 11.33
CA TYR A 102 -11.87 13.01 12.19
C TYR A 102 -12.09 14.52 12.02
N ALA A 103 -13.35 14.93 12.07
CA ALA A 103 -13.76 16.33 12.21
C ALA A 103 -15.08 16.39 12.99
N ASP A 104 -15.29 17.43 13.80
CA ASP A 104 -16.54 17.66 14.54
C ASP A 104 -17.07 19.10 14.46
N VAL A 105 -18.27 19.30 15.02
CA VAL A 105 -18.98 20.59 15.01
C VAL A 105 -18.37 21.64 15.95
N ASP A 106 -17.49 21.24 16.87
CA ASP A 106 -16.76 22.14 17.75
C ASP A 106 -15.47 22.66 17.09
N GLY A 107 -15.21 22.22 15.84
CA GLY A 107 -14.06 22.62 15.04
C GLY A 107 -12.81 21.79 15.31
N ASN A 108 -12.94 20.64 15.97
CA ASN A 108 -11.79 19.76 16.19
C ASN A 108 -11.53 18.89 14.97
N ILE A 109 -10.26 18.58 14.74
CA ILE A 109 -9.79 17.64 13.74
C ILE A 109 -8.84 16.61 14.36
N GLY A 110 -8.76 15.43 13.75
CA GLY A 110 -7.81 14.43 14.20
C GLY A 110 -7.55 13.31 13.21
N TYR A 111 -6.59 12.48 13.57
CA TYR A 111 -6.14 11.35 12.79
C TYR A 111 -5.73 10.21 13.72
N LYS A 112 -6.13 8.99 13.36
CA LYS A 112 -5.64 7.76 14.00
C LYS A 112 -5.72 6.61 12.99
N PRO A 113 -4.63 5.88 12.71
CA PRO A 113 -4.72 4.63 11.99
C PRO A 113 -5.36 3.57 12.88
N ALA A 114 -6.08 2.63 12.27
CA ALA A 114 -6.77 1.57 12.96
C ALA A 114 -6.66 0.27 12.14
N GLY A 115 -6.51 -0.85 12.83
CA GLY A 115 -6.33 -2.14 12.17
C GLY A 115 -5.67 -3.14 13.10
N ARG A 116 -6.18 -4.36 13.11
CA ARG A 116 -5.62 -5.42 13.95
C ARG A 116 -4.35 -6.00 13.31
N PHE A 117 -3.22 -5.90 14.00
CA PHE A 117 -1.94 -6.44 13.54
C PHE A 117 -1.28 -7.35 14.60
N PRO A 118 -0.69 -8.48 14.18
CA PRO A 118 -0.24 -9.52 15.10
C PRO A 118 1.10 -9.19 15.77
N VAL A 119 1.29 -9.71 16.98
CA VAL A 119 2.60 -9.71 17.65
C VAL A 119 3.44 -10.86 17.07
N ARG A 120 4.57 -10.50 16.46
CA ARG A 120 5.56 -11.44 15.94
C ARG A 120 6.82 -11.35 16.80
N ARG A 121 7.24 -12.46 17.41
CA ARG A 121 8.38 -12.47 18.36
C ARG A 121 9.73 -12.61 17.69
N ASN A 122 9.81 -13.36 16.59
CA ASN A 122 11.07 -13.80 15.97
C ASN A 122 11.09 -13.64 14.44
N TRP A 123 10.16 -12.89 13.85
CA TRP A 123 10.16 -12.53 12.43
C TRP A 123 9.38 -11.22 12.20
N ASP A 124 9.54 -10.61 11.03
CA ASP A 124 8.91 -9.34 10.66
C ASP A 124 7.61 -9.51 9.85
N GLY A 125 7.47 -10.62 9.12
CA GLY A 125 6.32 -10.90 8.27
C GLY A 125 6.54 -10.59 6.79
N LEU A 126 7.78 -10.25 6.39
CA LEU A 126 8.13 -9.90 5.00
C LEU A 126 8.30 -11.12 4.09
N LEU A 127 8.69 -12.27 4.66
CA LEU A 127 8.92 -13.50 3.92
C LEU A 127 8.06 -14.65 4.46
N PRO A 128 7.80 -15.68 3.62
CA PRO A 128 7.15 -16.89 4.09
C PRO A 128 7.96 -17.57 5.20
N VAL A 129 7.26 -18.08 6.22
CA VAL A 129 7.88 -18.76 7.38
C VAL A 129 7.44 -20.22 7.49
N PRO A 130 8.24 -21.09 8.11
CA PRO A 130 7.81 -22.46 8.41
C PRO A 130 6.53 -22.54 9.26
N GLY A 131 5.57 -23.35 8.81
CA GLY A 131 4.34 -23.72 9.51
C GLY A 131 4.53 -24.66 10.69
N ASN A 132 5.75 -25.00 11.10
CA ASN A 132 6.03 -26.05 12.08
C ASN A 132 5.71 -25.67 13.55
N GLY A 133 5.25 -24.44 13.80
CA GLY A 133 4.92 -23.91 15.13
C GLY A 133 6.01 -23.03 15.76
N ALA A 134 7.12 -22.76 15.06
CA ALA A 134 8.17 -21.85 15.51
C ALA A 134 7.86 -20.36 15.25
N TYR A 135 6.85 -20.07 14.43
CA TYR A 135 6.49 -18.72 13.98
C TYR A 135 5.02 -18.43 14.26
N GLU A 136 4.60 -18.52 15.53
CA GLU A 136 3.19 -18.30 15.91
C GLU A 136 2.93 -16.87 16.33
N TRP A 137 1.80 -16.31 15.90
CA TRP A 137 1.33 -15.02 16.43
C TRP A 137 1.11 -15.13 17.94
N ASP A 138 1.69 -14.20 18.68
CA ASP A 138 1.55 -14.08 20.13
C ASP A 138 0.45 -13.07 20.49
N GLY A 139 -0.73 -13.31 19.94
CA GLY A 139 -1.83 -12.35 19.97
C GLY A 139 -1.62 -11.15 19.05
N TYR A 140 -2.15 -10.01 19.47
CA TYR A 140 -2.19 -8.76 18.72
C TYR A 140 -1.74 -7.62 19.61
N PHE A 141 -1.17 -6.58 19.01
CA PHE A 141 -0.89 -5.36 19.75
C PHE A 141 -2.19 -4.64 20.11
N ASP A 142 -2.18 -3.97 21.26
CA ASP A 142 -3.17 -2.95 21.57
C ASP A 142 -2.98 -1.75 20.62
N MET A 143 -4.08 -1.11 20.21
CA MET A 143 -4.06 0.01 19.27
C MET A 143 -3.65 1.32 19.93
N ASP A 144 -3.48 1.35 21.24
CA ASP A 144 -2.84 2.46 21.98
C ASP A 144 -1.38 2.68 21.55
N VAL A 145 -0.76 1.72 20.85
CA VAL A 145 0.61 1.87 20.32
C VAL A 145 0.66 2.62 18.99
N LEU A 146 -0.47 2.81 18.32
CA LEU A 146 -0.58 3.53 17.05
C LEU A 146 -0.54 5.04 17.28
N PRO A 147 0.00 5.83 16.33
CA PRO A 147 0.04 7.29 16.49
C PRO A 147 -1.35 7.88 16.52
N GLU A 148 -1.47 9.02 17.18
CA GLU A 148 -2.69 9.81 17.24
C GLU A 148 -2.33 11.28 17.03
N GLU A 149 -3.23 11.99 16.38
CA GLU A 149 -3.13 13.43 16.21
C GLU A 149 -4.47 14.08 16.49
N TYR A 150 -4.46 15.17 17.25
CA TYR A 150 -5.65 15.93 17.62
C TYR A 150 -5.30 17.42 17.62
N ASN A 151 -6.03 18.21 16.82
CA ASN A 151 -5.84 19.66 16.65
C ASN A 151 -4.36 20.08 16.53
N PRO A 152 -3.62 19.57 15.51
CA PRO A 152 -2.22 19.94 15.34
C PRO A 152 -2.08 21.44 15.06
N GLU A 153 -1.01 22.09 15.56
CA GLU A 153 -0.79 23.55 15.43
C GLU A 153 -0.85 24.05 13.98
N ARG A 154 -0.49 23.21 13.01
CA ARG A 154 -0.53 23.53 11.58
C ARG A 154 -1.96 23.68 11.00
N GLY A 155 -3.00 23.32 11.76
CA GLY A 155 -4.39 23.56 11.37
C GLY A 155 -5.02 22.56 10.39
N PHE A 156 -4.30 21.53 9.95
CA PHE A 156 -4.85 20.49 9.06
C PHE A 156 -4.26 19.09 9.33
N THR A 157 -5.00 18.07 8.91
CA THR A 157 -4.57 16.67 8.92
C THR A 157 -5.06 15.96 7.66
N GLY A 158 -4.46 14.83 7.30
CA GLY A 158 -4.83 14.09 6.10
C GLY A 158 -4.03 12.80 5.95
N THR A 159 -4.42 11.96 4.99
CA THR A 159 -3.56 10.83 4.57
C THR A 159 -3.76 10.56 3.10
N ALA A 160 -2.77 9.95 2.45
CA ALA A 160 -2.86 9.51 1.07
C ALA A 160 -2.07 8.21 0.84
N ASN A 161 -2.20 7.27 1.78
CA ASN A 161 -1.56 5.94 1.78
C ASN A 161 -0.01 5.94 1.75
N SER A 162 0.63 7.10 1.84
CA SER A 162 2.07 7.22 2.01
C SER A 162 2.49 6.91 3.44
N MET A 163 3.80 6.71 3.62
CA MET A 163 4.43 6.65 4.93
C MET A 163 4.11 7.91 5.73
N ASN A 164 3.38 7.78 6.83
CA ASN A 164 2.90 8.90 7.63
C ASN A 164 3.03 8.65 9.15
N LEU A 165 3.89 7.71 9.55
CA LEU A 165 4.24 7.56 10.97
C LEU A 165 5.08 8.76 11.41
N PRO A 166 4.90 9.21 12.67
CA PRO A 166 5.69 10.31 13.20
C PRO A 166 7.16 9.91 13.35
N ASP A 167 8.03 10.92 13.34
CA ASP A 167 9.45 10.73 13.61
C ASP A 167 9.65 10.02 14.97
N GLY A 168 10.54 9.03 14.99
CA GLY A 168 10.83 8.26 16.20
C GLY A 168 9.79 7.19 16.56
N TYR A 169 8.73 7.00 15.76
CA TYR A 169 7.83 5.85 15.95
C TYR A 169 8.65 4.55 15.91
N PRO A 170 8.51 3.65 16.92
CA PRO A 170 9.37 2.47 17.04
C PRO A 170 8.90 1.35 16.09
N ILE A 171 9.07 1.58 14.78
CA ILE A 171 8.61 0.68 13.72
C ILE A 171 9.24 -0.70 13.82
N ASP A 172 10.48 -0.81 14.30
CA ASP A 172 11.16 -2.10 14.51
C ASP A 172 10.47 -2.97 15.58
N LYS A 173 9.72 -2.35 16.49
CA LYS A 173 8.94 -3.03 17.54
C LYS A 173 7.52 -3.36 17.08
N TYR A 174 6.79 -2.38 16.53
CA TYR A 174 5.37 -2.55 16.22
C TYR A 174 5.09 -3.07 14.81
N ARG A 175 5.99 -2.85 13.84
CA ARG A 175 5.98 -3.46 12.49
C ARG A 175 4.60 -3.45 11.83
N ILE A 176 3.95 -2.29 11.83
CA ILE A 176 2.58 -2.12 11.34
C ILE A 176 2.45 -2.24 9.82
N GLY A 177 3.56 -2.11 9.11
CA GLY A 177 3.67 -2.18 7.65
C GLY A 177 5.11 -1.93 7.23
N PHE A 178 5.43 -2.29 5.98
CA PHE A 178 6.74 -2.07 5.36
C PHE A 178 6.63 -1.51 3.93
N GLU A 179 5.41 -1.40 3.43
CA GLU A 179 5.11 -0.93 2.08
C GLU A 179 4.09 0.20 2.18
N TRP A 180 4.36 1.29 1.45
CA TRP A 180 3.50 2.44 1.36
C TRP A 180 3.38 2.89 -0.08
N SER A 181 2.28 3.58 -0.40
CA SER A 181 2.18 4.27 -1.69
C SER A 181 3.25 5.36 -1.79
N ALA A 182 3.69 5.62 -3.02
CA ALA A 182 4.59 6.74 -3.29
C ALA A 182 4.01 8.07 -2.75
N PRO A 183 4.84 8.98 -2.24
CA PRO A 183 4.39 10.09 -1.41
C PRO A 183 3.72 11.23 -2.20
N TRP A 184 3.52 11.10 -3.50
CA TRP A 184 3.18 12.23 -4.38
C TRP A 184 1.81 12.84 -4.06
N ARG A 185 0.78 12.02 -3.85
CA ARG A 185 -0.55 12.51 -3.45
C ARG A 185 -0.51 13.17 -2.07
N TYR A 186 0.26 12.60 -1.15
CA TYR A 186 0.45 13.16 0.19
C TYR A 186 1.16 14.51 0.14
N LYS A 187 2.25 14.62 -0.63
CA LYS A 187 2.95 15.89 -0.84
C LYS A 187 2.03 16.94 -1.46
N ARG A 188 1.24 16.58 -2.48
CA ARG A 188 0.27 17.51 -3.09
C ARG A 188 -0.80 17.96 -2.11
N LEU A 189 -1.33 17.03 -1.31
CA LEU A 189 -2.29 17.32 -0.24
C LEU A 189 -1.69 18.28 0.79
N TRP A 190 -0.43 18.10 1.18
CA TRP A 190 0.28 18.97 2.11
C TRP A 190 0.59 20.35 1.54
N GLU A 191 0.90 20.45 0.25
CA GLU A 191 1.08 21.73 -0.45
C GLU A 191 -0.22 22.53 -0.40
N VAL A 192 -1.33 21.95 -0.86
CA VAL A 192 -2.61 22.67 -0.95
C VAL A 192 -3.17 23.03 0.43
N LEU A 193 -3.13 22.12 1.40
CA LEU A 193 -3.65 22.40 2.75
C LEU A 193 -2.73 23.30 3.59
N GLY A 194 -1.44 23.40 3.22
CA GLY A 194 -0.47 24.24 3.92
C GLY A 194 -0.30 25.65 3.34
N GLU A 195 -0.85 25.92 2.15
CA GLU A 195 -0.74 27.22 1.46
C GLU A 195 -1.73 28.27 1.99
N ASP A 196 -2.92 27.85 2.43
CA ASP A 196 -4.02 28.77 2.79
C ASP A 196 -4.46 28.63 4.25
N ASP A 197 -4.52 29.77 4.96
CA ASP A 197 -5.11 29.85 6.31
C ASP A 197 -6.63 29.62 6.33
N ARG A 198 -7.27 29.55 5.15
CA ARG A 198 -8.71 29.33 4.98
C ARG A 198 -8.97 28.37 3.82
N HIS A 199 -9.56 27.22 4.13
CA HIS A 199 -9.96 26.22 3.14
C HIS A 199 -11.49 26.14 3.05
N SER A 200 -12.03 26.45 1.88
CA SER A 200 -13.47 26.38 1.60
C SER A 200 -13.89 25.01 1.07
N VAL A 201 -15.21 24.78 1.02
CA VAL A 201 -15.76 23.57 0.38
C VAL A 201 -15.39 23.51 -1.10
N GLN A 202 -15.31 24.66 -1.79
CA GLN A 202 -14.91 24.70 -3.19
C GLN A 202 -13.46 24.25 -3.35
N ASP A 203 -12.57 24.66 -2.45
CA ASP A 203 -11.16 24.24 -2.48
C ASP A 203 -11.02 22.72 -2.28
N SER A 204 -11.87 22.11 -1.44
CA SER A 204 -11.92 20.65 -1.30
C SER A 204 -12.39 19.95 -2.59
N LEU A 205 -13.37 20.50 -3.31
CA LEU A 205 -13.84 19.97 -4.59
C LEU A 205 -12.80 20.11 -5.69
N ASP A 206 -12.03 21.20 -5.67
CA ASP A 206 -10.95 21.43 -6.61
C ASP A 206 -9.77 20.50 -6.33
N LEU A 207 -9.43 20.31 -5.04
CA LEU A 207 -8.40 19.35 -4.62
C LEU A 207 -8.77 17.90 -4.98
N GLN A 208 -10.03 17.49 -4.88
CA GLN A 208 -10.47 16.16 -5.33
C GLN A 208 -10.26 15.93 -6.84
N ARG A 209 -10.11 17.00 -7.63
CA ARG A 209 -9.90 16.97 -9.08
C ARG A 209 -8.53 17.52 -9.47
N ASP A 210 -7.60 17.59 -8.52
CA ASP A 210 -6.24 18.06 -8.77
C ASP A 210 -5.43 16.98 -9.50
N TYR A 211 -5.02 17.30 -10.73
CA TYR A 211 -4.19 16.44 -11.57
C TYR A 211 -2.73 16.92 -11.64
N HIS A 212 -2.30 17.80 -10.75
CA HIS A 212 -0.91 18.26 -10.72
C HIS A 212 -0.01 17.16 -10.17
N SER A 213 0.95 16.71 -11.00
CA SER A 213 1.87 15.66 -10.62
C SER A 213 3.14 16.23 -9.96
N VAL A 214 3.23 16.09 -8.65
CA VAL A 214 4.44 16.41 -7.87
C VAL A 214 5.65 15.63 -8.41
N LEU A 215 5.46 14.37 -8.78
CA LEU A 215 6.50 13.53 -9.40
C LEU A 215 6.98 14.14 -10.72
N THR A 216 6.06 14.50 -11.62
CA THR A 216 6.41 15.12 -12.91
C THR A 216 7.20 16.40 -12.69
N ARG A 217 6.75 17.25 -11.77
CA ARG A 217 7.45 18.50 -11.43
C ARG A 217 8.88 18.21 -10.94
N GLN A 218 9.08 17.22 -10.08
CA GLN A 218 10.41 16.83 -9.61
C GLN A 218 11.28 16.26 -10.74
N MET A 219 10.76 15.33 -11.53
CA MET A 219 11.49 14.73 -12.65
C MET A 219 11.96 15.79 -13.64
N ARG A 220 11.11 16.78 -13.98
CA ARG A 220 11.48 17.87 -14.89
C ARG A 220 12.69 18.69 -14.42
N THR A 221 12.93 18.78 -13.11
CA THR A 221 14.14 19.45 -12.58
C THR A 221 15.42 18.64 -12.77
N LEU A 222 15.30 17.32 -12.96
CA LEU A 222 16.42 16.40 -13.13
C LEU A 222 16.70 16.07 -14.59
N LEU A 223 15.68 16.20 -15.46
CA LEU A 223 15.82 15.89 -16.87
C LEU A 223 16.82 16.82 -17.55
N PRO A 224 17.73 16.26 -18.37
CA PRO A 224 18.63 17.08 -19.17
C PRO A 224 17.89 17.68 -20.36
N ASP A 225 18.59 18.47 -21.16
CA ASP A 225 18.09 18.81 -22.47
C ASP A 225 17.93 17.54 -23.34
N LEU A 226 16.68 17.29 -23.75
CA LEU A 226 16.26 16.10 -24.48
C LEU A 226 16.53 16.15 -25.99
N GLY A 227 16.98 17.29 -26.54
CA GLY A 227 17.47 17.41 -27.92
C GLY A 227 16.44 17.27 -29.06
N ASN A 228 15.25 16.70 -28.82
CA ASN A 228 14.17 16.56 -29.80
C ASN A 228 13.27 17.81 -29.81
N ARG A 229 13.25 18.54 -30.93
CA ARG A 229 12.61 19.87 -31.04
C ARG A 229 11.11 19.85 -30.78
N ASN A 230 10.36 18.95 -31.43
CA ASN A 230 8.89 18.86 -31.30
C ASN A 230 8.50 18.46 -29.87
N MET A 231 9.36 17.70 -29.21
CA MET A 231 9.15 17.24 -27.85
C MET A 231 9.43 18.30 -26.81
N ARG A 232 10.56 19.02 -27.01
CA ARG A 232 10.87 20.19 -26.21
C ARG A 232 9.68 21.16 -26.29
N GLU A 233 9.12 21.39 -27.46
CA GLU A 233 7.93 22.24 -27.62
C GLU A 233 6.72 21.73 -26.80
N LEU A 234 6.42 20.42 -26.79
CA LEU A 234 5.31 19.87 -25.98
C LEU A 234 5.55 19.92 -24.46
N LEU A 235 6.80 19.79 -24.00
CA LEU A 235 7.12 19.67 -22.57
C LEU A 235 7.67 20.96 -21.94
N THR A 236 8.06 21.96 -22.74
CA THR A 236 8.61 23.24 -22.24
C THR A 236 7.53 24.05 -21.55
N ASP A 237 6.39 24.24 -22.19
CA ASP A 237 5.30 25.08 -21.68
C ASP A 237 4.28 24.31 -20.83
N TRP A 238 4.38 22.98 -20.77
CA TRP A 238 3.50 22.18 -19.93
C TRP A 238 3.84 22.39 -18.45
N ASP A 239 2.84 22.63 -17.62
CA ASP A 239 2.94 22.87 -16.18
C ASP A 239 3.06 21.57 -15.34
N GLY A 240 2.93 20.40 -15.98
CA GLY A 240 2.92 19.10 -15.30
C GLY A 240 1.53 18.66 -14.83
N ASN A 241 0.47 19.32 -15.27
CA ASN A 241 -0.91 19.00 -14.96
C ASN A 241 -1.46 17.92 -15.93
N HIS A 242 -2.01 16.85 -15.38
CA HIS A 242 -2.49 15.67 -16.12
C HIS A 242 -3.99 15.73 -16.45
N VAL A 243 -4.48 16.92 -16.83
CA VAL A 243 -5.87 17.10 -17.29
C VAL A 243 -6.14 16.32 -18.58
N ALA A 244 -7.41 15.94 -18.77
CA ALA A 244 -7.83 15.01 -19.82
C ALA A 244 -7.52 15.47 -21.27
N ASP A 245 -7.44 16.79 -21.50
CA ASP A 245 -7.17 17.41 -22.80
C ASP A 245 -5.69 17.78 -23.02
N SER A 246 -4.79 17.42 -22.09
CA SER A 246 -3.36 17.70 -22.20
C SER A 246 -2.63 16.68 -23.09
N SER A 247 -2.27 17.11 -24.30
CA SER A 247 -1.41 16.32 -25.21
C SER A 247 -0.01 16.07 -24.62
N ALA A 248 0.52 17.04 -23.87
CA ALA A 248 1.78 16.91 -23.16
C ALA A 248 1.72 15.85 -22.06
N ALA A 249 0.62 15.79 -21.29
CA ALA A 249 0.42 14.75 -20.28
C ALA A 249 0.29 13.36 -20.91
N ALA A 250 -0.47 13.24 -22.00
CA ALA A 250 -0.60 11.97 -22.73
C ALA A 250 0.76 11.46 -23.22
N PHE A 251 1.54 12.36 -23.84
CA PHE A 251 2.90 12.03 -24.27
C PHE A 251 3.79 11.63 -23.08
N TRP A 252 3.82 12.45 -22.02
CA TRP A 252 4.65 12.21 -20.84
C TRP A 252 4.39 10.82 -20.24
N ASN A 253 3.12 10.43 -20.07
CA ASN A 253 2.77 9.14 -19.51
C ASN A 253 3.18 7.97 -20.41
N LEU A 254 3.05 8.12 -21.73
CA LEU A 254 3.51 7.11 -22.68
C LEU A 254 5.03 6.95 -22.64
N TRP A 255 5.78 8.05 -22.74
CA TRP A 255 7.23 8.02 -22.65
C TRP A 255 7.71 7.46 -21.30
N TYR A 256 7.18 7.98 -20.19
CA TYR A 256 7.51 7.53 -18.84
C TYR A 256 7.31 6.02 -18.68
N SER A 257 6.11 5.52 -19.01
CA SER A 257 5.74 4.13 -18.77
C SER A 257 6.32 3.13 -19.78
N ARG A 258 6.43 3.50 -21.05
CA ARG A 258 6.80 2.58 -22.14
C ARG A 258 8.27 2.67 -22.55
N HIS A 259 8.97 3.73 -22.17
CA HIS A 259 10.35 3.95 -22.61
C HIS A 259 11.30 4.21 -21.44
N LEU A 260 11.03 5.23 -20.63
CA LEU A 260 11.94 5.61 -19.55
C LEU A 260 12.03 4.53 -18.46
N LEU A 261 10.89 4.07 -17.92
CA LEU A 261 10.86 3.03 -16.89
C LEU A 261 11.57 1.74 -17.35
N PRO A 262 11.29 1.19 -18.56
CA PRO A 262 12.04 0.04 -19.08
C PRO A 262 13.54 0.31 -19.25
N ALA A 263 13.94 1.47 -19.75
CA ALA A 263 15.36 1.82 -19.95
C ALA A 263 16.12 1.84 -18.61
N LEU A 264 15.54 2.50 -17.61
CA LEU A 264 16.09 2.55 -16.25
C LEU A 264 16.09 1.17 -15.58
N GLY A 265 15.02 0.39 -15.75
CA GLY A 265 14.91 -0.98 -15.21
C GLY A 265 15.96 -1.92 -15.78
N ASN A 266 16.19 -1.86 -17.10
CA ASN A 266 17.23 -2.65 -17.77
C ASN A 266 18.63 -2.24 -17.31
N HIS A 267 18.86 -0.94 -17.08
CA HIS A 267 20.14 -0.45 -16.55
C HIS A 267 20.42 -0.98 -15.15
N LEU A 268 19.43 -0.96 -14.26
CA LEU A 268 19.57 -1.44 -12.88
C LEU A 268 19.73 -2.96 -12.79
N SER A 269 18.96 -3.71 -13.57
CA SER A 269 18.86 -5.16 -13.42
C SER A 269 19.96 -5.95 -14.15
N GLY A 270 20.70 -5.30 -15.04
CA GLY A 270 21.78 -5.92 -15.80
C GLY A 270 21.31 -7.14 -16.61
N GLU A 271 22.15 -8.18 -16.72
CA GLU A 271 21.79 -9.41 -17.43
C GLU A 271 20.83 -10.32 -16.64
N TYR A 272 20.68 -10.12 -15.33
CA TYR A 272 19.97 -11.05 -14.45
C TYR A 272 18.44 -11.02 -14.58
N MET A 273 17.86 -9.90 -15.05
CA MET A 273 16.40 -9.77 -15.24
C MET A 273 16.04 -9.27 -16.65
N LYS A 274 16.95 -9.41 -17.62
CA LYS A 274 16.74 -8.92 -18.98
C LYS A 274 15.48 -9.54 -19.59
N GLY A 275 14.46 -8.72 -19.86
CA GLY A 275 13.17 -9.15 -20.40
C GLY A 275 12.07 -9.44 -19.37
N GLN A 276 12.29 -9.15 -18.08
CA GLN A 276 11.22 -9.14 -17.08
C GLN A 276 10.78 -7.69 -16.80
N ASP A 277 9.46 -7.46 -16.75
CA ASP A 277 8.91 -6.20 -16.25
C ASP A 277 9.33 -6.04 -14.78
N THR A 278 10.33 -5.19 -14.54
CA THR A 278 10.74 -4.83 -13.18
C THR A 278 10.01 -3.53 -12.84
N PRO A 279 8.97 -3.57 -11.99
CA PRO A 279 8.31 -2.34 -11.55
C PRO A 279 9.28 -1.55 -10.69
N LEU A 280 9.92 -0.53 -11.27
CA LEU A 280 10.69 0.45 -10.53
C LEU A 280 9.74 1.40 -9.80
N ASP A 281 9.92 1.55 -8.50
CA ASP A 281 9.22 2.58 -7.76
C ASP A 281 9.72 3.98 -8.18
N SER A 282 8.85 4.98 -8.06
CA SER A 282 9.14 6.34 -8.51
C SER A 282 10.29 7.03 -7.75
N MET A 283 10.61 6.60 -6.52
CA MET A 283 11.74 7.18 -5.78
C MET A 283 13.05 6.67 -6.36
N THR A 284 13.12 5.38 -6.70
CA THR A 284 14.25 4.80 -7.43
C THR A 284 14.44 5.47 -8.79
N VAL A 285 13.35 5.78 -9.50
CA VAL A 285 13.43 6.54 -10.77
C VAL A 285 14.09 7.91 -10.58
N LEU A 286 13.68 8.68 -9.57
CA LEU A 286 14.29 9.98 -9.29
C LEU A 286 15.77 9.86 -8.92
N ALA A 287 16.13 8.86 -8.11
CA ALA A 287 17.53 8.60 -7.75
C ALA A 287 18.39 8.29 -8.99
N LEU A 288 17.87 7.50 -9.93
CA LEU A 288 18.56 7.22 -11.19
C LEU A 288 18.68 8.46 -12.07
N LEU A 289 17.61 9.24 -12.20
CA LEU A 289 17.59 10.47 -13.00
C LEU A 289 18.54 11.54 -12.46
N ASP A 290 18.98 11.45 -11.20
CA ASP A 290 19.99 12.37 -10.67
C ASP A 290 21.42 12.00 -11.10
N THR A 291 21.63 10.78 -11.61
CA THR A 291 22.93 10.29 -12.09
C THR A 291 23.20 10.66 -13.56
N VAL A 292 24.47 10.70 -13.96
CA VAL A 292 24.85 10.90 -15.38
C VAL A 292 24.28 9.78 -16.28
N PRO A 293 24.42 8.48 -15.95
CA PRO A 293 23.84 7.42 -16.78
C PRO A 293 22.31 7.51 -16.91
N GLY A 294 21.59 7.82 -15.82
CA GLY A 294 20.13 7.97 -15.87
C GLY A 294 19.67 9.14 -16.74
N LYS A 295 20.41 10.26 -16.74
CA LYS A 295 20.14 11.40 -17.63
C LYS A 295 20.38 11.06 -19.09
N GLU A 296 21.44 10.32 -19.41
CA GLU A 296 21.67 9.86 -20.80
C GLU A 296 20.62 8.85 -21.25
N LEU A 297 20.25 7.88 -20.41
CA LEU A 297 19.15 6.95 -20.69
C LEU A 297 17.82 7.69 -20.90
N ALA A 298 17.56 8.75 -20.14
CA ALA A 298 16.38 9.56 -20.36
C ALA A 298 16.36 10.14 -21.77
N LYS A 299 17.47 10.74 -22.24
CA LYS A 299 17.61 11.24 -23.62
C LYS A 299 17.47 10.15 -24.68
N GLU A 300 18.09 9.00 -24.47
CA GLU A 300 18.10 7.88 -25.43
C GLU A 300 16.75 7.16 -25.52
N SER A 301 15.96 7.19 -24.44
CA SER A 301 14.64 6.55 -24.39
C SER A 301 13.54 7.33 -25.11
N LEU A 302 13.80 8.59 -25.48
CA LEU A 302 12.90 9.42 -26.29
C LEU A 302 12.99 9.09 -27.78
#